data_AF-A0A7W5VSH8-F1
#
_entry.id   AF-A0A7W5VSH8-F1
#
_cell.length_a   1.000
_cell.length_b   1.000
_cell.length_c   1.000
_cell.angle_alpha   90.00
_cell.angle_beta   90.00
_cell.angle_gamma   90.00
#
_symmetry.space_group_name_H-M   'P 1'
#
loop_
_entity.id
_entity.type
_entity.pdbx_description
1 polymer ?
#
loop_
_entity_poly.entity_id
_entity_poly.type
_entity_poly.pdbx_seq_one_letter_code
_entity_poly.pdbx_strand_id
1 'polypeptide(L)' 'MILDLHQQGLTVSAISRETGIGRKRVRKCIERGLDVPAYGPRKPRATVLDPFCFLSFGIG' A
#
# COMPACT_ATOMS: atom_id res chain seq x y z
N MET A 1 6.77 -13.13 -8.89
CA MET A 1 7.79 -12.34 -9.62
C MET A 1 8.85 -11.79 -8.68
N ILE A 2 8.67 -10.64 -8.02
CA ILE A 2 9.73 -10.06 -7.14
C ILE A 2 10.12 -10.99 -5.96
N LEU A 3 9.13 -11.54 -5.26
CA LEU A 3 9.36 -12.48 -4.15
C LEU A 3 9.99 -13.79 -4.58
N ASP A 4 9.70 -14.21 -5.80
CA ASP A 4 10.25 -15.44 -6.38
C ASP A 4 11.72 -15.24 -6.71
N LEU A 5 12.05 -14.14 -7.41
CA LEU A 5 13.44 -13.74 -7.68
C LEU A 5 14.25 -13.54 -6.38
N HIS A 6 13.63 -12.97 -5.35
CA HIS A 6 14.27 -12.84 -4.04
C HIS A 6 14.53 -14.22 -3.39
N GLN A 7 13.60 -15.17 -3.49
CA GLN A 7 13.79 -16.54 -2.99
C GLN A 7 14.86 -17.32 -3.79
N GLN A 8 15.03 -17.01 -5.07
CA GLN A 8 16.14 -17.52 -5.89
C GLN A 8 17.51 -16.91 -5.50
N GLY A 9 17.56 -16.00 -4.53
CA GLY A 9 18.80 -15.39 -4.03
C GLY A 9 19.26 -14.16 -4.80
N LEU A 10 18.45 -13.62 -5.72
CA LEU A 10 18.80 -12.38 -6.43
C LEU A 10 18.77 -11.17 -5.50
N THR A 11 19.77 -10.30 -5.66
CA THR A 11 19.86 -9.07 -4.88
C THR A 11 18.78 -8.06 -5.31
N VAL A 12 18.41 -7.17 -4.39
CA VAL A 12 17.45 -6.07 -4.64
C VAL A 12 17.82 -5.23 -5.88
N SER A 13 19.12 -5.04 -6.16
CA SER A 13 19.59 -4.32 -7.34
C SER A 13 19.42 -5.11 -8.64
N ALA A 14 19.63 -6.42 -8.61
CA ALA A 14 19.41 -7.29 -9.77
C ALA A 14 17.92 -7.34 -10.14
N ILE A 15 17.07 -7.56 -9.15
CA ILE A 15 15.60 -7.55 -9.32
C ILE A 15 15.14 -6.18 -9.87
N SER A 16 15.69 -5.08 -9.36
CA SER A 16 15.33 -3.74 -9.84
C SER A 16 15.64 -3.53 -11.33
N ARG A 17 16.75 -4.10 -11.82
CA ARG A 17 17.14 -4.03 -13.24
C ARG A 17 16.28 -4.91 -14.12
N GLU A 18 15.96 -6.11 -13.64
CA GLU A 18 15.16 -7.08 -14.39
C GLU A 18 13.67 -6.71 -14.47
N THR A 19 13.09 -6.26 -13.34
CA THR A 19 11.67 -5.92 -13.28
C THR A 19 11.39 -4.45 -13.62
N GLY A 20 12.41 -3.61 -13.76
CA GLY A 20 12.26 -2.15 -13.95
C GLY A 20 11.66 -1.42 -12.74
N ILE A 21 11.47 -2.11 -11.61
CA ILE A 21 10.85 -1.58 -10.40
C ILE A 21 11.94 -0.98 -9.51
N GLY A 22 11.71 0.24 -9.01
CA GLY A 22 12.67 0.92 -8.15
C GLY A 22 12.97 0.11 -6.87
N ARG A 23 14.25 0.10 -6.44
CA ARG A 23 14.74 -0.65 -5.26
C ARG A 23 13.88 -0.49 -4.00
N LYS A 24 13.34 0.70 -3.75
CA LYS A 24 12.43 0.96 -2.62
C LYS A 24 11.16 0.11 -2.67
N ARG A 25 10.58 -0.08 -3.86
CA ARG A 25 9.39 -0.93 -4.06
C ARG A 25 9.76 -2.41 -3.98
N VAL A 26 10.90 -2.81 -4.54
CA VAL A 26 11.41 -4.19 -4.41
C VAL A 26 11.57 -4.56 -2.94
N ARG A 27 12.27 -3.74 -2.15
CA ARG A 27 12.46 -3.96 -0.70
C ARG A 27 11.11 -4.06 0.02
N LYS A 28 10.21 -3.12 -0.25
CA LYS A 28 8.87 -3.11 0.36
C LYS A 28 8.02 -4.32 -0.03
N CYS A 29 8.17 -4.86 -1.24
CA CYS A 29 7.51 -6.09 -1.67
C CYS A 29 8.09 -7.32 -0.98
N ILE A 30 9.40 -7.36 -0.73
CA ILE A 30 10.03 -8.45 0.04
C ILE A 30 9.56 -8.40 1.50
N GLU A 31 9.62 -7.22 2.12
CA GLU A 31 9.20 -7.01 3.52
C GLU A 31 7.72 -7.31 3.75
N ARG A 32 6.85 -6.95 2.80
CA ARG A 32 5.41 -7.19 2.89
C ARG A 32 4.98 -8.56 2.40
N GLY A 33 5.81 -9.25 1.63
CA GLY A 33 5.42 -10.51 1.01
C GLY A 33 4.23 -10.37 0.05
N LEU A 34 3.37 -11.38 0.06
CA LEU A 34 2.13 -11.45 -0.72
C LEU A 34 0.98 -10.63 -0.12
N ASP A 35 1.26 -9.84 0.93
CA ASP A 35 0.28 -8.93 1.52
C ASP A 35 -0.13 -7.89 0.47
N VAL A 36 -1.29 -8.13 -0.13
CA VAL A 36 -1.91 -7.21 -1.09
C VAL A 36 -2.04 -5.89 -0.35
N PRO A 37 -1.60 -4.76 -0.93
CA PRO A 37 -1.79 -3.48 -0.27
C PRO A 37 -3.30 -3.37 -0.03
N ALA A 38 -3.70 -3.27 1.23
CA ALA A 38 -5.08 -3.05 1.59
C ALA A 38 -5.50 -1.69 1.01
N TYR A 39 -5.94 -1.69 -0.25
CA TYR A 39 -6.60 -0.58 -0.91
C TYR A 39 -8.04 -0.54 -0.42
N GLY A 40 -8.21 -0.47 0.90
CA GLY A 40 -9.47 -0.08 1.52
C GLY A 40 -9.59 1.44 1.50
N PRO A 41 -10.82 1.97 1.62
CA PRO A 41 -11.02 3.38 1.91
C PRO A 41 -10.08 3.79 3.04
N ARG A 42 -9.26 4.82 2.81
CA ARG A 42 -8.39 5.36 3.86
C ARG A 42 -9.28 5.67 5.05
N LYS A 43 -8.97 5.12 6.23
CA LYS A 43 -9.76 5.38 7.45
C LYS A 43 -10.03 6.89 7.52
N PRO A 44 -11.30 7.31 7.62
CA PRO A 44 -11.62 8.73 7.68
C PRO A 44 -10.82 9.33 8.83
N ARG A 45 -9.98 10.31 8.50
CA ARG A 45 -9.33 11.11 9.53
C ARG A 45 -10.39 12.06 10.07
N ALA A 46 -10.43 12.23 11.39
CA ALA A 46 -11.20 13.29 12.02
C ALA A 46 -10.83 14.60 11.32
N THR A 47 -11.77 15.12 10.55
CA THR A 47 -11.64 16.38 9.84
C THR A 47 -12.34 17.43 10.72
N VAL A 48 -11.89 18.68 10.73
CA VAL A 48 -12.49 19.74 11.57
C VAL A 48 -14.01 19.91 11.35
N LEU A 49 -14.53 19.39 10.24
CA LEU A 49 -15.94 19.41 9.85
C LEU A 49 -16.77 18.21 10.39
N ASP A 50 -16.15 17.24 11.06
CA ASP A 50 -16.82 16.08 11.67
C ASP A 50 -18.02 16.45 12.58
N PRO A 51 -17.97 17.54 13.39
CA PRO A 51 -19.10 17.94 14.22
C PRO A 51 -20.33 18.44 13.44
N PHE A 52 -20.18 18.83 12.17
CA PHE A 52 -21.26 19.46 11.39
C PHE A 52 -21.95 18.48 10.43
N CYS A 53 -21.41 17.27 10.23
CA CYS A 53 -21.95 16.32 9.25
C CYS A 53 -23.17 15.54 9.77
N PHE A 54 -23.43 15.54 11.08
CA PHE A 54 -24.55 14.81 11.69
C PHE A 54 -25.88 15.59 11.75
N LEU A 55 -25.91 16.87 11.38
CA LEU A 55 -27.07 17.74 11.62
C LEU A 55 -28.05 17.92 10.44
N SER A 56 -27.95 17.14 9.37
CA SER A 56 -28.91 17.23 8.25
C SER A 56 -29.34 15.86 7.75
N PHE A 57 -30.12 15.14 8.56
CA PHE A 57 -31.13 14.22 8.03
C PHE A 57 -32.24 14.02 9.08
N GLY A 58 -32.99 15.09 9.30
CA GLY A 58 -34.22 15.11 10.08
C GLY A 58 -35.21 16.04 9.41
N ILE A 59 -35.84 15.57 8.33
CA ILE A 59 -37.06 16.17 7.81
C ILE A 59 -38.15 15.11 7.99
N GLY A 60 -39.06 15.40 8.92
CA GLY A 60 -40.32 14.67 9.09
C GLY A 60 -41.37 15.08 8.08
#